data_AF-A0A1E7JCG1-F1
#
_entry.id   AF-A0A1E7JCG1-F1
#
_cell.length_a   1.000
_cell.length_b   1.000
_cell.length_c   1.000
_cell.angle_alpha   90.00
_cell.angle_beta   90.00
_cell.angle_gamma   90.00
#
_symmetry.space_group_name_H-M   'P 1'
#
loop_
_entity.id
_entity.type
_entity.pdbx_description
1 polymer ?
#
loop_
_entity_poly.entity_id
_entity_poly.type
_entity_poly.pdbx_seq_one_letter_code
_entity_poly.pdbx_strand_id
1 'polypeptide(L)'
;MKELTIISGKGGTGKTSVVASFATIAKDKVLADADVDAADLHLILAPEIQHEEDFKGGRTARIDLEKCIECGDCLERCQFNAITPEFVVDTIECEGCGVCVYFCPVQAIDFSQNICGRWYISETRAGPMVHARLGIAEENSGLLVSLVRNQARVLAEERGLGTIIVDGPPGIGCPVIASITGTSAVLVVTEPTISGLHDLERVGGLAAFFKIPTMVCVNRFDLNQEMTNQIKDYCGKKDIKYVGCIPYDTAVTHAMVAGKSIVEYSDSKVSGAIKEIWHKVERFFDEGN
;
A
#
# COMPACT_ATOMS: atom_id res chain seq x y z
N MET A 1 18.05 -0.90 -10.10
CA MET A 1 16.62 -1.25 -10.09
C MET A 1 15.82 0.00 -9.81
N LYS A 2 14.81 0.31 -10.63
CA LYS A 2 13.93 1.47 -10.47
C LYS A 2 12.69 1.04 -9.68
N GLU A 3 12.36 1.72 -8.60
CA GLU A 3 11.15 1.46 -7.84
C GLU A 3 10.21 2.68 -7.89
N LEU A 4 9.01 2.47 -8.40
CA LEU A 4 7.94 3.46 -8.46
C LEU A 4 6.84 3.08 -7.48
N THR A 5 6.64 3.89 -6.45
CA THR A 5 5.49 3.72 -5.55
C THR A 5 4.37 4.67 -5.95
N ILE A 6 3.20 4.12 -6.28
CA ILE A 6 2.01 4.92 -6.59
C ILE A 6 1.15 4.96 -5.33
N ILE A 7 0.82 6.16 -4.86
CA ILE A 7 -0.01 6.37 -3.66
C ILE A 7 -1.11 7.40 -3.92
N SER A 8 -2.03 7.53 -2.98
CA SER A 8 -3.03 8.59 -2.98
C SER A 8 -3.24 9.15 -1.59
N GLY A 9 -3.77 10.36 -1.51
CA GLY A 9 -4.09 10.99 -0.24
C GLY A 9 -5.29 10.39 0.49
N LYS A 10 -6.21 9.77 -0.27
CA LYS A 10 -7.42 9.09 0.21
C LYS A 10 -7.76 7.90 -0.68
N GLY A 11 -8.63 7.01 -0.20
CA GLY A 11 -9.19 5.93 -1.01
C GLY A 11 -10.07 6.44 -2.15
N GLY A 12 -10.17 5.67 -3.23
CA GLY A 12 -11.10 5.93 -4.34
C GLY A 12 -10.65 6.94 -5.41
N THR A 13 -9.42 7.44 -5.37
CA THR A 13 -8.88 8.37 -6.39
C THR A 13 -8.56 7.72 -7.75
N GLY A 14 -8.68 6.38 -7.84
CA GLY A 14 -8.37 5.60 -9.06
C GLY A 14 -6.92 5.15 -9.17
N LYS A 15 -6.16 5.19 -8.06
CA LYS A 15 -4.78 4.70 -7.95
C LYS A 15 -4.59 3.31 -8.57
N THR A 16 -5.33 2.30 -8.09
CA THR A 16 -5.19 0.92 -8.57
C THR A 16 -5.50 0.77 -10.06
N SER A 17 -6.43 1.56 -10.61
CA SER A 17 -6.70 1.58 -12.06
C SER A 17 -5.51 2.13 -12.87
N VAL A 18 -4.82 3.15 -12.34
CA VAL A 18 -3.58 3.69 -12.93
C VAL A 18 -2.46 2.64 -12.84
N VAL A 19 -2.30 2.00 -11.68
CA VAL A 19 -1.29 0.95 -11.48
C VAL A 19 -1.51 -0.24 -12.41
N ALA A 20 -2.73 -0.75 -12.52
CA ALA A 20 -3.06 -1.83 -13.46
C ALA A 20 -2.74 -1.44 -14.91
N SER A 21 -2.97 -0.18 -15.28
CA SER A 21 -2.66 0.30 -16.61
C SER A 21 -1.15 0.40 -16.86
N PHE A 22 -0.38 0.92 -15.90
CA PHE A 22 1.09 0.92 -15.97
C PHE A 22 1.63 -0.51 -16.00
N ALA A 23 1.06 -1.42 -15.21
CA ALA A 23 1.40 -2.84 -15.24
C ALA A 23 1.19 -3.46 -16.63
N THR A 24 0.18 -3.02 -17.39
CA THR A 24 -0.01 -3.55 -18.76
C THR A 24 0.89 -2.90 -19.81
N ILE A 25 1.36 -1.66 -19.59
CA ILE A 25 2.19 -0.93 -20.55
C ILE A 25 3.68 -1.24 -20.34
N ALA A 26 4.12 -1.20 -19.08
CA ALA A 26 5.51 -1.30 -18.72
C ALA A 26 6.08 -2.68 -19.07
N LYS A 27 7.35 -2.71 -19.48
CA LYS A 27 8.10 -3.95 -19.70
C LYS A 27 9.08 -4.15 -18.56
N ASP A 28 9.64 -5.35 -18.44
CA ASP A 28 10.76 -5.62 -17.53
C ASP A 28 10.50 -5.21 -16.07
N LYS A 29 9.49 -5.83 -15.44
CA LYS A 29 9.00 -5.39 -14.14
C LYS A 29 8.41 -6.47 -13.25
N VAL A 30 8.39 -6.17 -11.95
CA VAL A 30 7.60 -6.85 -10.90
C VAL A 30 6.55 -5.90 -10.35
N LEU A 31 5.38 -6.44 -10.02
CA LEU A 31 4.30 -5.71 -9.35
C LEU A 31 4.31 -6.02 -7.86
N ALA A 32 4.00 -5.03 -7.04
CA ALA A 32 3.81 -5.18 -5.61
C ALA A 32 2.47 -4.57 -5.21
N ASP A 33 1.50 -5.38 -4.78
CA ASP A 33 0.23 -4.89 -4.24
C ASP A 33 0.36 -4.72 -2.73
N ALA A 34 0.66 -3.49 -2.31
CA ALA A 34 0.83 -3.11 -0.91
C ALA A 34 -0.42 -2.42 -0.31
N ASP A 35 -1.48 -2.25 -1.11
CA ASP A 35 -2.76 -1.73 -0.66
C ASP A 35 -3.67 -2.89 -0.21
N VAL A 36 -3.28 -3.53 0.90
CA VAL A 36 -3.86 -4.82 1.30
C VAL A 36 -5.29 -4.72 1.83
N ASP A 37 -5.66 -3.56 2.40
CA ASP A 37 -7.02 -3.32 2.93
C ASP A 37 -8.10 -3.35 1.84
N ALA A 38 -7.73 -2.94 0.62
CA ALA A 38 -8.58 -2.91 -0.56
C ALA A 38 -7.80 -3.38 -1.79
N ALA A 39 -7.20 -4.58 -1.69
CA ALA A 39 -6.38 -5.15 -2.74
C ALA A 39 -7.24 -5.42 -3.99
N ASP A 40 -7.48 -4.43 -4.83
CA ASP A 40 -8.32 -4.55 -6.03
C ASP A 40 -7.49 -4.99 -7.26
N LEU A 41 -6.16 -4.95 -7.18
CA LEU A 41 -5.30 -5.25 -8.32
C LEU A 41 -5.43 -6.71 -8.76
N HIS A 42 -5.65 -7.63 -7.82
CA HIS A 42 -5.89 -9.04 -8.13
C HIS A 42 -7.18 -9.26 -8.94
N LEU A 43 -8.21 -8.40 -8.77
CA LEU A 43 -9.46 -8.47 -9.55
C LEU A 43 -9.22 -8.10 -11.02
N ILE A 44 -8.30 -7.16 -11.27
CA ILE A 44 -7.98 -6.72 -12.62
C ILE A 44 -6.99 -7.70 -13.27
N LEU A 45 -5.96 -8.14 -12.56
CA LEU A 45 -4.86 -8.92 -13.16
C LEU A 45 -5.06 -10.43 -13.15
N ALA A 46 -6.03 -10.94 -12.38
CA ALA A 46 -6.35 -12.36 -12.25
C ALA A 46 -5.10 -13.24 -12.01
N PRO A 47 -4.39 -13.04 -10.88
CA PRO A 47 -3.14 -13.71 -10.59
C PRO A 47 -3.30 -15.21 -10.38
N GLU A 48 -2.33 -15.98 -10.86
CA GLU A 48 -2.16 -17.40 -10.56
C GLU A 48 -1.09 -17.58 -9.48
N ILE A 49 -1.49 -18.09 -8.31
CA ILE A 49 -0.62 -18.25 -7.14
C ILE A 49 0.44 -19.32 -7.42
N GLN A 50 1.72 -18.94 -7.26
CA GLN A 50 2.86 -19.84 -7.36
C GLN A 50 3.45 -20.18 -5.98
N HIS A 51 3.33 -19.26 -5.03
CA HIS A 51 3.82 -19.39 -3.67
C HIS A 51 2.87 -18.71 -2.69
N GLU A 52 2.77 -19.27 -1.49
CA GLU A 52 1.94 -18.80 -0.38
C GLU A 52 2.66 -19.04 0.94
N GLU A 53 2.68 -18.03 1.80
CA GLU A 53 3.23 -18.13 3.15
C GLU A 53 2.42 -17.27 4.15
N ASP A 54 2.35 -17.73 5.40
CA ASP A 54 1.67 -17.01 6.47
C ASP A 54 2.40 -15.71 6.82
N PHE A 55 1.65 -14.62 6.93
CA PHE A 55 2.14 -13.37 7.48
C PHE A 55 1.92 -13.34 8.99
N LYS A 56 3.02 -13.22 9.73
CA LYS A 56 3.00 -13.11 11.18
C LYS A 56 3.24 -11.67 11.62
N GLY A 57 2.25 -11.10 12.29
CA GLY A 57 2.25 -9.73 12.78
C GLY A 57 1.71 -9.66 14.21
N GLY A 58 2.06 -8.60 14.94
CA GLY A 58 1.61 -8.43 16.33
C GLY A 58 1.98 -9.59 17.25
N ARG A 59 1.49 -9.52 18.49
CA ARG A 59 1.55 -10.60 19.48
C ARG A 59 0.35 -10.48 20.41
N THR A 60 -0.18 -11.60 20.88
CA THR A 60 -1.24 -11.61 21.87
C THR A 60 -0.77 -12.37 23.10
N ALA A 61 -1.04 -11.80 24.27
CA ALA A 61 -0.76 -12.46 25.54
C ALA A 61 -1.81 -13.55 25.81
N ARG A 62 -1.38 -14.71 26.31
CA ARG A 62 -2.28 -15.77 26.76
C ARG A 62 -1.79 -16.34 28.08
N ILE A 63 -2.62 -16.28 29.11
CA ILE A 63 -2.26 -16.78 30.44
C ILE A 63 -2.53 -18.29 30.51
N ASP A 64 -1.50 -19.05 30.90
CA ASP A 64 -1.57 -20.48 31.22
C ASP A 64 -1.98 -20.64 32.69
N LEU A 65 -3.25 -20.97 32.91
CA LEU A 65 -3.83 -21.13 34.26
C LEU A 65 -3.21 -22.29 35.04
N GLU A 66 -2.57 -23.27 34.38
CA GLU A 66 -1.90 -24.36 35.09
C GLU A 66 -0.60 -23.89 35.75
N LYS A 67 0.02 -22.83 35.22
CA LYS A 67 1.25 -22.22 35.75
C LYS A 67 0.99 -20.96 36.57
N CYS A 68 -0.13 -20.29 36.33
CA CYS A 68 -0.47 -19.03 36.98
C CYS A 68 -0.61 -19.23 38.49
N ILE A 69 0.05 -18.37 39.28
CA ILE A 69 -0.08 -18.32 40.74
C ILE A 69 -1.06 -17.24 41.21
N GLU A 70 -1.83 -16.67 40.28
CA GLU A 70 -2.85 -15.66 40.54
C GLU A 70 -2.36 -14.41 41.31
N CYS A 71 -1.11 -13.99 41.07
CA CYS A 71 -0.50 -12.87 41.81
C CYS A 71 -1.09 -11.49 41.50
N GLY A 72 -1.85 -11.35 40.41
CA GLY A 72 -2.51 -10.09 40.02
C GLY A 72 -1.63 -9.07 39.27
N ASP A 73 -0.30 -9.25 39.21
CA ASP A 73 0.63 -8.27 38.61
C ASP A 73 0.28 -7.89 37.16
N CYS A 74 -0.17 -8.86 36.37
CA CYS A 74 -0.52 -8.64 34.97
C CYS A 74 -1.76 -7.75 34.82
N LEU A 75 -2.75 -7.87 35.72
CA LEU A 75 -3.96 -7.04 35.72
C LEU A 75 -3.60 -5.59 36.05
N GLU A 76 -2.85 -5.38 37.12
CA GLU A 76 -2.48 -4.02 37.58
C GLU A 76 -1.67 -3.25 36.53
N ARG A 77 -0.85 -3.96 35.74
CA ARG A 77 0.06 -3.36 34.76
C ARG A 77 -0.57 -3.19 33.39
N CYS A 78 -1.69 -3.85 33.11
CA CYS A 78 -2.35 -3.77 31.80
C CYS A 78 -3.01 -2.39 31.62
N GLN A 79 -2.35 -1.50 30.87
CA GLN A 79 -2.89 -0.16 30.57
C GLN A 79 -4.13 -0.19 29.66
N PHE A 80 -4.41 -1.33 29.03
CA PHE A 80 -5.50 -1.51 28.07
C PHE A 80 -6.71 -2.21 28.69
N ASN A 81 -6.65 -2.59 29.98
CA ASN A 81 -7.67 -3.37 30.69
C ASN A 81 -8.02 -4.73 30.03
N ALA A 82 -7.17 -5.22 29.14
CA ALA A 82 -7.38 -6.45 28.37
C ALA A 82 -7.28 -7.75 29.19
N ILE A 83 -7.21 -7.70 30.53
CA ILE A 83 -7.07 -8.90 31.38
C ILE A 83 -8.15 -8.86 32.45
N THR A 84 -9.02 -9.88 32.49
CA THR A 84 -10.11 -9.98 33.46
C THR A 84 -9.62 -10.48 34.83
N PRO A 85 -10.40 -10.28 35.92
CA PRO A 85 -10.14 -10.85 37.25
C PRO A 85 -9.89 -12.37 37.25
N GLU A 86 -10.43 -13.10 36.28
CA GLU A 86 -10.27 -14.54 36.08
C GLU A 86 -9.02 -14.89 35.25
N PHE A 87 -8.10 -13.95 35.03
CA PHE A 87 -6.87 -14.10 34.25
C PHE A 87 -7.13 -14.55 32.79
N VAL A 88 -8.26 -14.12 32.22
CA VAL A 88 -8.56 -14.29 30.80
C VAL A 88 -8.14 -13.02 30.07
N VAL A 89 -7.38 -13.18 28.98
CA VAL A 89 -6.98 -12.06 28.13
C VAL A 89 -8.04 -11.84 27.05
N ASP A 90 -8.60 -10.63 26.98
CA ASP A 90 -9.40 -10.18 25.85
C ASP A 90 -8.46 -9.89 24.67
N THR A 91 -8.56 -10.68 23.60
CA THR A 91 -7.67 -10.58 22.45
C THR A 91 -7.92 -9.35 21.60
N ILE A 92 -9.10 -8.72 21.71
CA ILE A 92 -9.47 -7.52 20.97
C ILE A 92 -8.88 -6.28 21.65
N GLU A 93 -8.92 -6.22 22.99
CA GLU A 93 -8.35 -5.11 23.76
C GLU A 93 -6.83 -5.25 23.98
N CYS A 94 -6.27 -6.46 23.75
CA CYS A 94 -4.85 -6.70 23.94
C CYS A 94 -4.00 -6.09 22.81
N GLU A 95 -3.40 -4.93 23.09
CA GLU A 95 -2.44 -4.26 22.19
C GLU A 95 -1.09 -4.97 22.02
N GLY A 96 -0.89 -6.14 22.66
CA GLY A 96 0.34 -6.91 22.45
C GLY A 96 1.63 -6.19 22.91
N CYS A 97 1.57 -5.37 23.97
CA CYS A 97 2.73 -4.61 24.44
C CYS A 97 3.78 -5.46 25.20
N GLY A 98 3.41 -6.64 25.68
CA GLY A 98 4.30 -7.57 26.39
C GLY A 98 4.64 -7.21 27.83
N VAL A 99 4.07 -6.13 28.39
CA VAL A 99 4.35 -5.71 29.78
C VAL A 99 3.97 -6.80 30.78
N CYS A 100 2.78 -7.40 30.64
CA CYS A 100 2.33 -8.49 31.50
C CYS A 100 3.27 -9.70 31.46
N VAL A 101 3.78 -10.03 30.27
CA VAL A 101 4.72 -11.15 30.03
C VAL A 101 6.03 -10.92 30.77
N TYR A 102 6.59 -9.72 30.64
CA TYR A 102 7.86 -9.35 31.26
C TYR A 102 7.82 -9.42 32.78
N PHE A 103 6.71 -9.01 33.39
CA PHE A 103 6.56 -8.94 34.85
C PHE A 103 5.96 -10.20 35.49
N CYS A 104 5.59 -11.22 34.70
CA CYS A 104 5.06 -12.46 35.26
C CYS A 104 6.17 -13.23 36.02
N PRO A 105 6.10 -13.38 37.35
CA PRO A 105 7.18 -13.98 38.14
C PRO A 105 7.39 -15.47 37.86
N VAL A 106 6.35 -16.15 37.37
CA VAL A 106 6.33 -17.59 37.06
C VAL A 106 6.32 -17.88 35.56
N GLN A 107 6.47 -16.85 34.72
CA GLN A 107 6.47 -16.98 33.25
C GLN A 107 5.26 -17.76 32.70
N ALA A 108 4.09 -17.56 33.30
CA ALA A 108 2.85 -18.23 32.93
C ALA A 108 2.15 -17.60 31.71
N ILE A 109 2.69 -16.55 31.10
CA ILE A 109 2.04 -15.83 30.01
C ILE A 109 2.76 -16.13 28.70
N ASP A 110 2.08 -16.84 27.81
CA ASP A 110 2.52 -17.06 26.44
C ASP A 110 2.35 -15.78 25.62
N PHE A 111 3.23 -15.60 24.62
CA PHE A 111 3.32 -14.37 23.84
C PHE A 111 3.73 -14.65 22.40
N SER A 112 2.97 -15.54 21.77
CA SER A 112 3.13 -15.95 20.39
C SER A 112 2.82 -14.81 19.41
N GLN A 113 3.45 -14.83 18.24
CA GLN A 113 3.05 -13.97 17.13
C GLN A 113 1.72 -14.42 16.54
N ASN A 114 0.90 -13.47 16.14
CA ASN A 114 -0.38 -13.75 15.51
C ASN A 114 -0.17 -14.01 14.02
N ILE A 115 -1.00 -14.87 13.45
CA ILE A 115 -1.10 -15.00 11.98
C ILE A 115 -2.13 -13.98 11.53
N CYS A 116 -1.66 -12.86 11.00
CA CYS A 116 -2.48 -11.71 10.61
C CYS A 116 -2.93 -11.76 9.14
N GLY A 117 -2.48 -12.77 8.39
CA GLY A 117 -2.81 -12.90 6.98
C GLY A 117 -1.87 -13.84 6.26
N ARG A 118 -1.83 -13.71 4.94
CA ARG A 118 -0.92 -14.45 4.05
C ARG A 118 -0.40 -13.54 2.96
N TRP A 119 0.78 -13.85 2.46
CA TRP A 119 1.35 -13.20 1.30
C TRP A 119 1.67 -14.22 0.22
N TYR A 120 1.73 -13.76 -1.02
CA TYR A 120 1.76 -14.60 -2.20
C TYR A 120 2.74 -14.07 -3.24
N ILE A 121 3.37 -14.99 -3.96
CA ILE A 121 3.98 -14.70 -5.26
C ILE A 121 3.07 -15.29 -6.32
N SER A 122 2.72 -14.50 -7.32
CA SER A 122 1.80 -14.92 -8.38
C SER A 122 2.26 -14.48 -9.75
N GLU A 123 1.90 -15.26 -10.76
CA GLU A 123 2.01 -14.84 -12.15
C GLU A 123 0.76 -14.10 -12.57
N THR A 124 0.93 -13.05 -13.37
CA THR A 124 -0.18 -12.38 -14.04
C THR A 124 0.17 -12.20 -15.51
N ARG A 125 -0.85 -11.92 -16.33
CA ARG A 125 -0.62 -11.51 -17.72
C ARG A 125 0.22 -10.23 -17.87
N ALA A 126 0.33 -9.43 -16.80
CA ALA A 126 1.12 -8.20 -16.74
C ALA A 126 2.52 -8.41 -16.14
N GLY A 127 2.89 -9.65 -15.80
CA GLY A 127 4.16 -10.00 -15.16
C GLY A 127 4.00 -10.51 -13.73
N PRO A 128 5.11 -10.90 -13.07
CA PRO A 128 5.10 -11.40 -11.71
C PRO A 128 4.59 -10.34 -10.73
N MET A 129 3.85 -10.78 -9.72
CA MET A 129 3.24 -9.93 -8.70
C MET A 129 3.44 -10.53 -7.32
N VAL A 130 3.84 -9.69 -6.37
CA VAL A 130 3.79 -9.99 -4.93
C VAL A 130 2.60 -9.25 -4.34
N HIS A 131 1.76 -9.95 -3.58
CA HIS A 131 0.57 -9.37 -2.95
C HIS A 131 0.29 -10.07 -1.63
N ALA A 132 -0.63 -9.51 -0.85
CA ALA A 132 -1.04 -10.08 0.42
C ALA A 132 -2.55 -10.02 0.61
N ARG A 133 -3.04 -10.82 1.55
CA ARG A 133 -4.41 -10.79 2.05
C ARG A 133 -4.39 -10.89 3.56
N LEU A 134 -5.07 -9.97 4.21
CA LEU A 134 -5.22 -9.94 5.67
C LEU A 134 -6.24 -10.98 6.14
N GLY A 135 -6.09 -11.40 7.39
CA GLY A 135 -7.10 -12.15 8.13
C GLY A 135 -8.34 -11.30 8.40
N ILE A 136 -9.38 -11.93 8.94
CA ILE A 136 -10.59 -11.21 9.36
C ILE A 136 -10.24 -10.29 10.53
N ALA A 137 -10.66 -9.03 10.45
CA ALA A 137 -10.43 -7.99 11.47
C ALA A 137 -8.95 -7.61 11.70
N GLU A 138 -8.09 -7.85 10.70
CA GLU A 138 -6.69 -7.41 10.70
C GLU A 138 -6.55 -6.14 9.84
N GLU A 139 -5.65 -5.24 10.24
CA GLU A 139 -5.38 -3.98 9.52
C GLU A 139 -4.05 -4.04 8.76
N ASN A 140 -3.96 -3.33 7.63
CA ASN A 140 -2.70 -3.21 6.91
C ASN A 140 -1.65 -2.50 7.75
N SER A 141 -0.53 -3.19 7.98
CA SER A 141 0.58 -2.69 8.78
C SER A 141 1.77 -2.31 7.92
N GLY A 142 2.59 -1.38 8.40
CA GLY A 142 3.87 -1.07 7.75
C GLY A 142 4.79 -2.29 7.60
N LEU A 143 4.65 -3.29 8.47
CA LEU A 143 5.41 -4.55 8.39
C LEU A 143 4.99 -5.37 7.17
N LEU A 144 3.69 -5.52 6.92
CA LEU A 144 3.18 -6.25 5.76
C LEU A 144 3.57 -5.56 4.45
N VAL A 145 3.41 -4.24 4.39
CA VAL A 145 3.84 -3.43 3.24
C VAL A 145 5.33 -3.62 2.95
N SER A 146 6.17 -3.57 4.00
CA SER A 146 7.62 -3.76 3.86
C SER A 146 7.95 -5.17 3.39
N LEU A 147 7.24 -6.19 3.88
CA LEU A 147 7.40 -7.57 3.44
C LEU A 147 7.10 -7.71 1.95
N VAL A 148 5.93 -7.26 1.50
CA VAL A 148 5.51 -7.34 0.09
C VAL A 148 6.53 -6.65 -0.83
N ARG A 149 6.99 -5.44 -0.46
CA ARG A 149 8.00 -4.71 -1.24
C ARG A 149 9.36 -5.41 -1.27
N ASN A 150 9.82 -5.93 -0.13
CA ASN A 150 11.09 -6.63 -0.06
C ASN A 150 11.06 -7.92 -0.89
N GLN A 151 9.96 -8.67 -0.83
CA GLN A 151 9.78 -9.87 -1.65
C GLN A 151 9.69 -9.52 -3.15
N ALA A 152 9.05 -8.42 -3.52
CA ALA A 152 9.06 -7.94 -4.90
C ALA A 152 10.47 -7.59 -5.40
N ARG A 153 11.32 -7.04 -4.52
CA ARG A 153 12.72 -6.76 -4.82
C ARG A 153 13.54 -8.03 -5.02
N VAL A 154 13.41 -9.00 -4.12
CA VAL A 154 14.06 -10.32 -4.27
C VAL A 154 13.64 -10.97 -5.59
N LEU A 155 12.34 -11.00 -5.89
CA LEU A 155 11.81 -11.57 -7.12
C LEU A 155 12.32 -10.85 -8.37
N ALA A 156 12.46 -9.52 -8.31
CA ALA A 156 13.02 -8.74 -9.40
C ALA A 156 14.50 -9.07 -9.63
N GLU A 157 15.30 -9.22 -8.57
CA GLU A 157 16.71 -9.61 -8.67
C GLU A 157 16.88 -11.03 -9.24
N GLU A 158 16.10 -12.00 -8.75
CA GLU A 158 16.12 -13.39 -9.22
C GLU A 158 15.77 -13.52 -10.70
N ARG A 159 14.84 -12.70 -11.19
CA ARG A 159 14.38 -12.71 -12.59
C ARG A 159 15.12 -11.73 -13.49
N GLY A 160 16.06 -10.96 -12.94
CA GLY A 160 16.80 -9.93 -13.68
C GLY A 160 15.91 -8.79 -14.20
N LEU A 161 14.84 -8.45 -13.47
CA LEU A 161 13.86 -7.43 -13.85
C LEU A 161 14.28 -6.04 -13.33
N GLY A 162 14.24 -5.03 -14.20
CA GLY A 162 14.78 -3.71 -13.91
C GLY A 162 13.89 -2.79 -13.07
N THR A 163 12.57 -3.05 -13.02
CA THR A 163 11.57 -2.13 -12.45
C THR A 163 10.64 -2.80 -11.44
N ILE A 164 10.28 -2.09 -10.37
CA ILE A 164 9.22 -2.47 -9.44
C ILE A 164 8.14 -1.39 -9.48
N ILE A 165 6.88 -1.80 -9.66
CA ILE A 165 5.70 -0.93 -9.59
C ILE A 165 4.90 -1.33 -8.36
N VAL A 166 4.79 -0.41 -7.40
CA VAL A 166 4.10 -0.65 -6.13
C VAL A 166 2.74 0.05 -6.13
N ASP A 167 1.66 -0.71 -5.95
CA ASP A 167 0.35 -0.17 -5.57
C ASP A 167 0.37 0.10 -4.07
N GLY A 168 0.63 1.34 -3.66
CA GLY A 168 0.77 1.71 -2.26
C GLY A 168 -0.58 2.04 -1.62
N PRO A 169 -0.69 2.00 -0.27
CA PRO A 169 -1.91 2.35 0.44
C PRO A 169 -2.22 3.86 0.35
N PRO A 170 -3.47 4.27 0.62
CA PRO A 170 -3.85 5.68 0.71
C PRO A 170 -3.43 6.30 2.07
N GLY A 171 -3.37 7.63 2.12
CA GLY A 171 -3.24 8.39 3.36
C GLY A 171 -1.81 8.78 3.71
N ILE A 172 -1.50 8.82 5.02
CA ILE A 172 -0.19 9.25 5.56
C ILE A 172 0.30 8.39 6.74
N GLY A 173 -0.34 7.25 6.98
CA GLY A 173 -0.02 6.36 8.11
C GLY A 173 1.24 5.53 7.89
N CYS A 174 1.55 4.66 8.87
CA CYS A 174 2.67 3.72 8.80
C CYS A 174 2.71 2.89 7.50
N PRO A 175 1.58 2.42 6.93
CA PRO A 175 1.59 1.71 5.66
C PRO A 175 2.12 2.57 4.49
N VAL A 176 1.81 3.86 4.45
CA VAL A 176 2.29 4.78 3.40
C VAL A 176 3.77 5.08 3.59
N ILE A 177 4.22 5.31 4.83
CA ILE A 177 5.64 5.49 5.13
C ILE A 177 6.42 4.24 4.69
N ALA A 178 5.92 3.06 5.03
CA ALA A 178 6.53 1.79 4.64
C ALA A 178 6.51 1.58 3.12
N SER A 179 5.52 2.08 2.37
CA SER A 179 5.44 1.89 0.93
C SER A 179 6.38 2.81 0.14
N ILE A 180 6.66 4.00 0.65
CA ILE A 180 7.53 4.98 -0.01
C ILE A 180 8.99 4.87 0.43
N THR A 181 9.28 4.32 1.60
CA THR A 181 10.66 4.29 2.15
C THR A 181 11.61 3.54 1.21
N GLY A 182 12.65 4.21 0.72
CA GLY A 182 13.66 3.62 -0.17
C GLY A 182 13.21 3.39 -1.61
N THR A 183 12.04 3.92 -2.01
CA THR A 183 11.60 3.94 -3.41
C THR A 183 12.41 4.94 -4.24
N SER A 184 12.51 4.73 -5.55
CA SER A 184 13.23 5.66 -6.44
C SER A 184 12.41 6.92 -6.71
N ALA A 185 11.09 6.79 -6.82
CA ALA A 185 10.18 7.93 -6.92
C ALA A 185 8.77 7.55 -6.47
N VAL A 186 8.00 8.58 -6.09
CA VAL A 186 6.58 8.45 -5.75
C VAL A 186 5.73 9.13 -6.82
N LEU A 187 4.66 8.47 -7.26
CA LEU A 187 3.59 9.10 -8.02
C LEU A 187 2.34 9.23 -7.15
N VAL A 188 1.92 10.46 -6.88
CA VAL A 188 0.68 10.74 -6.15
C VAL A 188 -0.47 10.88 -7.15
N VAL A 189 -1.48 10.03 -7.03
CA VAL A 189 -2.73 10.11 -7.80
C VAL A 189 -3.78 10.84 -6.96
N THR A 190 -4.20 12.01 -7.44
CA THR A 190 -5.23 12.85 -6.79
C THR A 190 -6.42 13.12 -7.71
N GLU A 191 -7.47 13.72 -7.17
CA GLU A 191 -8.68 14.15 -7.89
C GLU A 191 -8.84 15.67 -7.73
N PRO A 192 -9.55 16.36 -8.65
CA PRO A 192 -9.71 17.80 -8.60
C PRO A 192 -10.77 18.23 -7.56
N THR A 193 -10.50 17.96 -6.29
CA THR A 193 -11.33 18.36 -5.14
C THR A 193 -10.49 19.08 -4.09
N ILE A 194 -11.13 19.89 -3.24
CA ILE A 194 -10.45 20.58 -2.11
C ILE A 194 -9.76 19.56 -1.21
N SER A 195 -10.44 18.45 -0.89
CA SER A 195 -9.85 17.35 -0.14
C SER A 195 -8.67 16.74 -0.87
N GLY A 196 -8.78 16.51 -2.19
CA GLY A 196 -7.68 15.99 -3.02
C GLY A 196 -6.43 16.87 -2.99
N LEU A 197 -6.59 18.20 -2.94
CA LEU A 197 -5.48 19.13 -2.76
C LEU A 197 -4.87 19.03 -1.35
N HIS A 198 -5.69 19.05 -0.29
CA HIS A 198 -5.18 18.94 1.09
C HIS A 198 -4.50 17.60 1.37
N ASP A 199 -5.02 16.50 0.82
CA ASP A 199 -4.39 15.21 1.01
C ASP A 199 -3.07 15.14 0.20
N LEU A 200 -3.03 15.73 -1.00
CA LEU A 200 -1.78 15.91 -1.76
C LEU A 200 -0.77 16.76 -0.96
N GLU A 201 -1.21 17.82 -0.28
CA GLU A 201 -0.32 18.64 0.55
C GLU A 201 0.35 17.83 1.66
N ARG A 202 -0.41 16.96 2.32
CA ARG A 202 0.08 16.09 3.40
C ARG A 202 1.03 15.02 2.86
N VAL A 203 0.63 14.33 1.80
CA VAL A 203 1.44 13.27 1.18
C VAL A 203 2.72 13.85 0.57
N GLY A 204 2.63 14.98 -0.13
CA GLY A 204 3.79 15.69 -0.68
C GLY A 204 4.73 16.17 0.41
N GLY A 205 4.21 16.65 1.54
CA GLY A 205 5.01 16.99 2.72
C GLY A 205 5.75 15.78 3.31
N LEU A 206 5.07 14.63 3.40
CA LEU A 206 5.68 13.38 3.86
C LEU A 206 6.81 12.91 2.92
N ALA A 207 6.56 12.89 1.61
CA ALA A 207 7.57 12.50 0.63
C ALA A 207 8.78 13.46 0.64
N ALA A 208 8.53 14.76 0.77
CA ALA A 208 9.58 15.78 0.90
C ALA A 208 10.41 15.59 2.18
N PHE A 209 9.77 15.24 3.31
CA PHE A 209 10.47 14.93 4.56
C PHE A 209 11.48 13.78 4.38
N PHE A 210 11.09 12.72 3.66
CA PHE A 210 11.96 11.61 3.30
C PHE A 210 12.88 11.88 2.10
N LYS A 211 12.82 13.08 1.51
CA LYS A 211 13.59 13.51 0.33
C LYS A 211 13.40 12.59 -0.88
N ILE A 212 12.16 12.13 -1.09
CA ILE A 212 11.82 11.23 -2.18
C ILE A 212 11.35 12.06 -3.40
N PRO A 213 11.92 11.84 -4.58
CA PRO A 213 11.45 12.47 -5.81
C PRO A 213 9.95 12.20 -6.02
N THR A 214 9.16 13.27 -6.17
CA THR A 214 7.70 13.18 -6.17
C THR A 214 7.10 13.71 -7.47
N MET A 215 6.20 12.91 -8.05
CA MET A 215 5.40 13.22 -9.21
C MET A 215 3.91 13.28 -8.84
N VAL A 216 3.11 14.03 -9.60
CA VAL A 216 1.66 14.14 -9.42
C VAL A 216 0.91 13.92 -10.73
N CYS A 217 -0.14 13.11 -10.66
CA CYS A 217 -1.15 12.96 -11.69
C CYS A 217 -2.54 13.30 -11.14
N VAL A 218 -3.33 14.06 -11.90
CA VAL A 218 -4.73 14.38 -11.55
C VAL A 218 -5.67 13.48 -12.35
N ASN A 219 -6.33 12.55 -11.67
CA ASN A 219 -7.38 11.72 -12.24
C ASN A 219 -8.72 12.46 -12.27
N ARG A 220 -9.57 12.16 -13.26
CA ARG A 220 -10.89 12.77 -13.46
C ARG A 220 -10.84 14.30 -13.51
N PHE A 221 -9.81 14.86 -14.13
CA PHE A 221 -9.47 16.29 -14.04
C PHE A 221 -10.58 17.23 -14.54
N ASP A 222 -11.35 16.77 -15.52
CA ASP A 222 -12.41 17.48 -16.21
C ASP A 222 -13.70 17.62 -15.37
N LEU A 223 -13.77 16.95 -14.21
CA LEU A 223 -14.84 17.18 -13.23
C LEU A 223 -14.76 18.58 -12.60
N ASN A 224 -13.56 19.13 -12.46
CA ASN A 224 -13.35 20.49 -11.98
C ASN A 224 -12.02 21.06 -12.49
N GLN A 225 -12.09 21.85 -13.56
CA GLN A 225 -10.91 22.41 -14.21
C GLN A 225 -10.21 23.46 -13.35
N GLU A 226 -10.95 24.24 -12.55
CA GLU A 226 -10.41 25.25 -11.66
C GLU A 226 -9.54 24.59 -10.58
N MET A 227 -10.06 23.56 -9.92
CA MET A 227 -9.30 22.82 -8.92
C MET A 227 -8.10 22.07 -9.51
N THR A 228 -8.23 21.53 -10.73
CA THR A 228 -7.09 20.97 -11.47
C THR A 228 -5.96 21.99 -11.63
N ASN A 229 -6.29 23.25 -11.96
CA ASN A 229 -5.30 24.31 -12.10
C ASN A 229 -4.67 24.68 -10.74
N GLN A 230 -5.46 24.73 -9.67
CA GLN A 230 -4.92 24.95 -8.32
C GLN A 230 -3.93 23.86 -7.90
N ILE A 231 -4.20 22.59 -8.23
CA ILE A 231 -3.27 21.47 -7.99
C ILE A 231 -1.98 21.64 -8.80
N LYS A 232 -2.07 22.04 -10.07
CA LYS A 232 -0.88 22.32 -10.90
C LYS A 232 -0.04 23.46 -10.32
N ASP A 233 -0.68 24.54 -9.89
CA ASP A 233 -0.01 25.68 -9.27
C ASP A 233 0.69 25.29 -7.96
N TYR A 234 0.03 24.45 -7.16
CA TYR A 234 0.63 23.87 -5.95
C TYR A 234 1.89 23.06 -6.28
N CYS A 235 1.82 22.19 -7.30
CA CYS A 235 2.97 21.39 -7.72
C CYS A 235 4.16 22.28 -8.11
N GLY A 236 3.92 23.34 -8.89
CA GLY A 236 4.95 24.30 -9.29
C GLY A 236 5.59 25.05 -8.11
N LYS A 237 4.81 25.38 -7.07
CA LYS A 237 5.31 26.06 -5.86
C LYS A 237 6.15 25.15 -4.95
N LYS A 238 5.97 23.83 -5.04
CA LYS A 238 6.61 22.84 -4.16
C LYS A 238 7.70 22.01 -4.85
N ASP A 239 8.06 22.37 -6.08
CA ASP A 239 9.01 21.63 -6.91
C ASP A 239 8.60 20.16 -7.11
N ILE A 240 7.28 19.92 -7.18
CA ILE A 240 6.71 18.59 -7.44
C ILE A 240 6.45 18.47 -8.94
N LYS A 241 6.90 17.38 -9.54
CA LYS A 241 6.76 17.17 -10.99
C LYS A 241 5.32 16.82 -11.35
N TYR A 242 4.62 17.72 -12.02
CA TYR A 242 3.32 17.40 -12.62
C TYR A 242 3.51 16.56 -13.90
N VAL A 243 3.06 15.31 -13.90
CA VAL A 243 3.22 14.39 -15.05
C VAL A 243 2.01 14.33 -15.97
N GLY A 244 0.80 14.64 -15.49
CA GLY A 244 -0.35 14.75 -16.39
C GLY A 244 -1.71 14.66 -15.70
N CYS A 245 -2.73 14.51 -16.53
CA CYS A 245 -4.11 14.34 -16.08
C CYS A 245 -4.84 13.29 -16.92
N ILE A 246 -5.83 12.65 -16.32
CA ILE A 246 -6.64 11.59 -16.92
C ILE A 246 -8.11 12.06 -16.93
N PRO A 247 -8.79 12.10 -18.08
CA PRO A 247 -10.19 12.52 -18.13
C PRO A 247 -11.11 11.49 -17.46
N TYR A 248 -12.27 11.94 -17.00
CA TYR A 248 -13.31 11.04 -16.50
C TYR A 248 -13.94 10.28 -17.67
N ASP A 249 -13.99 8.95 -17.56
CA ASP A 249 -14.64 8.08 -18.54
C ASP A 249 -15.21 6.84 -17.86
N THR A 250 -16.48 6.55 -18.14
CA THR A 250 -17.17 5.34 -17.67
C THR A 250 -16.57 4.05 -18.23
N ALA A 251 -15.82 4.11 -19.33
CA ALA A 251 -15.08 2.98 -19.89
C ALA A 251 -14.10 2.36 -18.87
N VAL A 252 -13.57 3.15 -17.93
CA VAL A 252 -12.70 2.64 -16.85
C VAL A 252 -13.45 1.62 -15.99
N THR A 253 -14.69 1.92 -15.60
CA THR A 253 -15.53 0.99 -14.82
C THR A 253 -15.85 -0.26 -15.62
N HIS A 254 -16.19 -0.13 -16.91
CA HIS A 254 -16.46 -1.30 -17.76
C HIS A 254 -15.23 -2.19 -17.93
N ALA A 255 -14.03 -1.60 -18.06
CA ALA A 255 -12.77 -2.34 -18.12
C ALA A 255 -12.53 -3.13 -16.83
N MET A 256 -12.72 -2.50 -15.67
CA MET A 256 -12.59 -3.16 -14.36
C MET A 256 -13.57 -4.35 -14.22
N VAL A 257 -14.84 -4.16 -14.58
CA VAL A 257 -15.85 -5.25 -14.56
C VAL A 257 -15.46 -6.39 -15.51
N ALA A 258 -14.79 -6.08 -16.63
CA ALA A 258 -14.27 -7.07 -17.56
C ALA A 258 -12.94 -7.72 -17.13
N GLY A 259 -12.41 -7.38 -15.95
CA GLY A 259 -11.11 -7.89 -15.48
C GLY A 259 -9.94 -7.43 -16.35
N LYS A 260 -10.00 -6.21 -16.91
CA LYS A 260 -9.00 -5.65 -17.82
C LYS A 260 -8.58 -4.24 -17.40
N SER A 261 -7.34 -3.86 -17.68
CA SER A 261 -6.95 -2.45 -17.58
C SER A 261 -7.65 -1.65 -18.69
N ILE A 262 -7.83 -0.33 -18.49
CA ILE A 262 -8.45 0.51 -19.53
C ILE A 262 -7.62 0.52 -20.83
N VAL A 263 -6.30 0.36 -20.69
CA VAL A 263 -5.35 0.30 -21.81
C VAL A 263 -5.50 -0.99 -22.62
N GLU A 264 -5.84 -2.11 -21.97
CA GLU A 264 -6.18 -3.37 -22.64
C GLU A 264 -7.60 -3.34 -23.23
N TYR A 265 -8.51 -2.63 -22.59
CA TYR A 265 -9.94 -2.66 -22.92
C TYR A 265 -10.30 -1.79 -24.13
N SER A 266 -9.69 -0.61 -24.27
CA SER A 266 -10.02 0.34 -25.34
C SER A 266 -8.87 1.28 -25.67
N ASP A 267 -8.82 1.80 -26.90
CA ASP A 267 -7.93 2.91 -27.28
C ASP A 267 -8.65 4.26 -27.14
N SER A 268 -9.06 4.56 -25.90
CA SER A 268 -9.79 5.78 -25.55
C SER A 268 -8.85 6.95 -25.23
N LYS A 269 -9.43 8.14 -25.03
CA LYS A 269 -8.67 9.32 -24.54
C LYS A 269 -8.00 9.04 -23.20
N VAL A 270 -8.63 8.22 -22.34
CA VAL A 270 -8.05 7.78 -21.07
C VAL A 270 -6.81 6.92 -21.29
N SER A 271 -6.89 5.94 -22.19
CA SER A 271 -5.76 5.08 -22.53
C SER A 271 -4.58 5.88 -23.11
N GLY A 272 -4.86 6.84 -23.98
CA GLY A 272 -3.87 7.78 -24.50
C GLY A 272 -3.20 8.60 -23.39
N ALA A 273 -4.00 9.21 -22.50
CA ALA A 273 -3.48 10.01 -21.39
C ALA A 273 -2.59 9.19 -20.44
N ILE A 274 -2.99 7.95 -20.12
CA ILE A 274 -2.20 7.05 -19.27
C ILE A 274 -0.87 6.67 -19.93
N LYS A 275 -0.87 6.36 -21.23
CA LYS A 275 0.36 6.07 -22.00
C LYS A 275 1.31 7.27 -21.97
N GLU A 276 0.80 8.48 -22.16
CA GLU A 276 1.60 9.72 -22.08
C GLU A 276 2.18 9.96 -20.68
N ILE A 277 1.38 9.72 -19.63
CA ILE A 277 1.85 9.84 -18.24
C ILE A 277 2.95 8.82 -17.98
N TRP A 278 2.76 7.56 -18.39
CA TRP A 278 3.78 6.52 -18.25
C TRP A 278 5.10 6.92 -18.92
N HIS A 279 5.06 7.43 -20.14
CA HIS A 279 6.27 7.92 -20.83
C HIS A 279 6.99 9.05 -20.09
N LYS A 280 6.25 9.95 -19.42
CA LYS A 280 6.86 11.00 -18.60
C LYS A 280 7.47 10.44 -17.31
N VAL A 281 6.85 9.41 -16.72
CA VAL A 281 7.39 8.69 -15.57
C VAL A 281 8.67 7.95 -15.94
N GLU A 282 8.73 7.28 -17.10
CA GLU A 282 9.96 6.64 -17.60
C GLU A 282 11.09 7.64 -17.77
N ARG A 283 10.82 8.78 -18.43
CA ARG A 283 11.80 9.86 -18.60
C ARG A 283 12.27 10.44 -17.27
N PHE A 284 11.38 10.57 -16.29
CA PHE A 284 11.73 11.04 -14.96
C PHE A 284 12.79 10.15 -14.30
N PHE A 285 12.73 8.83 -14.51
CA PHE A 285 13.76 7.91 -14.02
C PHE A 285 15.07 7.98 -14.80
N ASP A 286 15.03 8.33 -16.09
CA ASP A 286 16.24 8.42 -16.93
C ASP A 286 17.01 9.74 -16.71
N GLU A 287 16.32 10.78 -16.27
CA GLU A 287 16.90 12.12 -16.00
C GLU A 287 17.74 12.18 -14.71
N GLY A 288 17.75 11.12 -13.88
CA GLY A 288 18.68 10.99 -12.75
C GLY A 288 18.53 12.04 -11.64
N ASN A 289 17.29 12.46 -11.34
CA ASN A 289 16.98 13.36 -10.22
C ASN A 289 17.16 12.71 -8.85
#